data_AF-O23992-F1
#
_entry.id   AF-O23992-F1
#
_cell.length_a   1.000
_cell.length_b   1.000
_cell.length_c   1.000
_cell.angle_alpha   90.00
_cell.angle_beta   90.00
_cell.angle_gamma   90.00
#
_symmetry.space_group_name_H-M   'P 1'
#
loop_
_entity.id
_entity.type
_entity.pdbx_description
1 polymer ?
#
loop_
_entity_poly.entity_id
_entity_poly.type
_entity_poly.pdbx_seq_one_letter_code
_entity_poly.pdbx_strand_id
1 'polypeptide(L)'
;LKSRTSPLWHLSFTPKFTDKKLLSASSKPKVAIIREEGSNSDREMSAAFHAAGFEPWDITMSDLLNQKASLTEFRGIAFVGGFSYADVLDSAKGWAASIRFNQPLIQQFQEFYNRPDTFSLGVCNGC
;
A
#
# COMPACT_ATOMS: atom_id res chain seq x y z
N LEU A 1 -22.71 21.10 18.34
CA LEU A 1 -22.00 20.05 19.12
C LEU A 1 -22.89 19.45 20.23
N LYS A 2 -23.53 20.25 21.10
CA LYS A 2 -24.41 19.77 22.19
C LYS A 2 -25.60 18.88 21.77
N SER A 3 -26.05 18.95 20.52
CA SER A 3 -27.20 18.21 20.00
C SER A 3 -26.82 17.09 19.01
N ARG A 4 -25.53 16.79 18.83
CA ARG A 4 -25.10 15.78 17.85
C ARG A 4 -25.29 14.39 18.47
N THR A 5 -26.23 13.62 17.96
CA THR A 5 -26.37 12.20 18.28
C THR A 5 -25.38 11.39 17.44
N SER A 6 -24.89 10.28 18.00
CA SER A 6 -24.05 9.35 17.24
C SER A 6 -24.82 8.82 16.03
N PRO A 7 -24.17 8.66 14.87
CA PRO A 7 -24.80 7.99 13.73
C PRO A 7 -25.21 6.57 14.14
N LEU A 8 -26.38 6.13 13.67
CA LEU A 8 -26.76 4.73 13.74
C LEU A 8 -26.01 3.99 12.64
N TRP A 9 -25.13 3.07 13.02
CA TRP A 9 -24.38 2.23 12.10
C TRP A 9 -25.07 0.87 11.96
N HIS A 10 -25.42 0.49 10.73
CA HIS A 10 -25.82 -0.88 10.42
C HIS A 10 -24.60 -1.62 9.85
N LEU A 11 -24.18 -2.69 10.53
CA LEU A 11 -23.03 -3.49 10.11
C LEU A 11 -23.52 -4.79 9.48
N SER A 12 -23.08 -5.07 8.25
CA SER A 12 -23.34 -6.35 7.57
C SER A 12 -22.48 -7.51 8.10
N PHE A 13 -21.52 -7.22 8.98
CA PHE A 13 -20.65 -8.20 9.62
C PHE A 13 -20.30 -7.77 11.04
N THR A 14 -19.83 -8.72 11.87
CA THR A 14 -19.28 -8.42 13.20
C THR A 14 -17.76 -8.21 13.08
N PRO A 15 -17.23 -7.00 13.35
CA PRO A 15 -15.79 -6.78 13.40
C PRO A 15 -15.15 -7.67 14.45
N LYS A 16 -14.04 -8.33 14.10
CA LYS A 16 -13.24 -9.15 15.00
C LYS A 16 -11.78 -8.82 14.79
N PHE A 17 -10.99 -8.92 15.86
CA PHE A 17 -9.53 -8.85 15.73
C PHE A 17 -9.02 -10.04 14.92
N THR A 18 -7.90 -9.83 14.23
CA THR A 18 -7.14 -10.87 13.55
C THR A 18 -6.78 -11.99 14.54
N ASP A 19 -6.88 -13.24 14.08
CA ASP A 19 -6.53 -14.40 14.89
C ASP A 19 -5.06 -14.32 15.36
N LYS A 20 -4.83 -14.59 16.65
CA LYS A 20 -3.48 -14.65 17.25
C LYS A 20 -2.55 -15.61 16.51
N LYS A 21 -3.10 -16.69 15.92
CA LYS A 21 -2.33 -17.64 15.10
C LYS A 21 -1.73 -16.98 13.86
N LEU A 22 -2.48 -16.08 13.20
CA LEU A 22 -1.98 -15.33 12.04
C LEU A 22 -0.95 -14.29 12.48
N LEU A 23 -1.21 -13.59 13.59
CA LEU A 23 -0.28 -12.59 14.14
C LEU A 23 1.05 -13.19 14.62
N SER A 24 1.07 -14.44 15.08
CA SER A 24 2.26 -15.15 15.56
C SER A 24 2.86 -16.14 14.55
N ALA A 25 2.30 -16.22 13.34
CA ALA A 25 2.84 -17.07 12.28
C ALA A 25 4.28 -16.68 11.96
N SER A 26 5.15 -17.69 11.79
CA SER A 26 6.56 -17.50 11.45
C SER A 26 6.76 -17.08 9.99
N SER A 27 5.85 -17.48 9.10
CA SER A 27 5.84 -17.07 7.70
C SER A 27 4.57 -16.27 7.42
N LYS A 28 4.75 -14.97 7.20
CA LYS A 28 3.67 -14.04 6.88
C LYS A 28 3.80 -13.58 5.43
N PRO A 29 2.68 -13.33 4.73
CA PRO A 29 2.76 -12.77 3.39
C PRO A 29 3.36 -11.37 3.44
N LYS A 30 4.40 -11.13 2.65
CA LYS A 30 5.02 -9.81 2.52
C LYS A 30 4.13 -8.86 1.71
N VAL A 31 4.00 -7.63 2.18
CA VAL A 31 3.32 -6.55 1.48
C VAL A 31 4.27 -5.37 1.34
N ALA A 32 4.51 -4.90 0.11
CA ALA A 32 5.27 -3.69 -0.13
C ALA A 32 4.36 -2.48 0.12
N ILE A 33 4.71 -1.66 1.10
CA ILE A 33 4.09 -0.37 1.37
C ILE A 33 4.86 0.64 0.53
N ILE A 34 4.35 0.91 -0.67
CA ILE A 34 5.04 1.71 -1.69
C ILE A 34 4.78 3.18 -1.42
N ARG A 35 5.86 3.94 -1.27
CA ARG A 35 5.83 5.40 -1.08
C ARG A 35 6.74 6.15 -2.03
N GLU A 36 6.35 7.38 -2.32
CA GLU A 36 7.10 8.35 -3.15
C GLU A 36 7.37 9.64 -2.36
N GLU A 37 8.33 10.44 -2.81
CA GLU A 37 8.57 11.79 -2.30
C GLU A 37 7.26 12.58 -2.19
N GLY A 38 6.95 13.08 -0.99
CA GLY A 38 5.72 13.85 -0.70
C GLY A 38 4.53 13.03 -0.21
N SER A 39 4.57 11.69 -0.33
CA SER A 39 3.61 10.83 0.37
C SER A 39 3.84 10.84 1.89
N ASN A 40 2.80 10.59 2.69
CA ASN A 40 2.86 10.80 4.15
C ASN A 40 1.97 9.87 4.99
N SER A 41 1.37 8.85 4.37
CA SER A 41 0.45 7.91 5.03
C SER A 41 0.96 6.47 5.10
N ASP A 42 2.28 6.28 5.06
CA ASP A 42 2.94 4.98 5.03
C ASP A 42 2.91 4.24 6.37
N ARG A 43 3.00 4.97 7.49
CA ARG A 43 3.10 4.37 8.83
C ARG A 43 1.80 3.71 9.26
N GLU A 44 0.67 4.38 9.06
CA GLU A 44 -0.65 3.86 9.36
C GLU A 44 -1.04 2.72 8.41
N MET A 45 -0.65 2.81 7.13
CA MET A 45 -0.83 1.72 6.18
C MET A 45 -0.05 0.49 6.63
N SER A 46 1.22 0.65 6.99
CA SER A 46 2.06 -0.42 7.53
C SER A 46 1.44 -1.03 8.79
N ALA A 47 0.98 -0.20 9.73
CA ALA A 47 0.33 -0.66 10.96
C ALA A 47 -0.97 -1.44 10.67
N ALA A 48 -1.77 -1.02 9.69
CA ALA A 48 -3.00 -1.70 9.31
C ALA A 48 -2.70 -3.10 8.71
N PHE A 49 -1.73 -3.20 7.81
CA PHE A 49 -1.30 -4.50 7.26
C PHE A 49 -0.72 -5.41 8.35
N HIS A 50 0.11 -4.86 9.25
CA HIS A 50 0.63 -5.61 10.39
C HIS A 50 -0.50 -6.16 11.29
N ALA A 51 -1.50 -5.32 11.61
CA ALA A 51 -2.66 -5.71 12.40
C ALA A 51 -3.52 -6.77 11.70
N ALA A 52 -3.52 -6.80 10.36
CA ALA A 52 -4.18 -7.83 9.55
C ALA A 52 -3.36 -9.13 9.42
N GLY A 53 -2.15 -9.20 10.00
CA GLY A 53 -1.32 -10.41 10.00
C GLY A 53 -0.31 -10.51 8.86
N PHE A 54 -0.09 -9.42 8.11
CA PHE A 54 0.93 -9.35 7.07
C PHE A 54 2.30 -8.93 7.62
N GLU A 55 3.31 -9.08 6.79
CA GLU A 55 4.65 -8.51 7.00
C GLU A 55 4.81 -7.28 6.09
N PRO A 56 4.54 -6.06 6.57
CA PRO A 56 4.71 -4.85 5.77
C PRO A 56 6.19 -4.51 5.62
N TRP A 57 6.58 -4.10 4.41
CA TRP A 57 7.91 -3.58 4.09
C TRP A 57 7.80 -2.16 3.57
N ASP A 58 8.56 -1.24 4.14
CA ASP A 58 8.68 0.13 3.62
C ASP A 58 9.52 0.11 2.34
N ILE A 59 8.89 0.43 1.21
CA ILE A 59 9.53 0.39 -0.11
C ILE A 59 9.36 1.76 -0.77
N THR A 60 10.48 2.45 -1.02
CA THR A 60 10.44 3.67 -1.80
C THR A 60 10.47 3.37 -3.30
N MET A 61 9.94 4.29 -4.11
CA MET A 61 10.16 4.24 -5.57
C MET A 61 11.65 4.21 -5.95
N SER A 62 12.51 4.86 -5.15
CA SER A 62 13.95 4.81 -5.31
C SER A 62 14.56 3.43 -5.03
N ASP A 63 14.00 2.66 -4.11
CA ASP A 63 14.49 1.30 -3.84
C ASP A 63 14.18 0.37 -5.01
N LEU A 64 12.99 0.49 -5.61
CA LEU A 64 12.62 -0.25 -6.82
C LEU A 64 13.48 0.17 -8.01
N LEU A 65 13.70 1.48 -8.19
CA LEU A 65 14.51 2.02 -9.28
C LEU A 65 15.97 1.55 -9.21
N ASN A 66 16.54 1.54 -8.01
CA ASN A 66 17.92 1.12 -7.75
C ASN A 66 18.06 -0.39 -7.50
N GLN A 67 17.01 -1.17 -7.73
CA GLN A 67 17.00 -2.64 -7.57
C GLN A 67 17.42 -3.11 -6.17
N LYS A 68 17.12 -2.30 -5.14
CA LYS A 68 17.30 -2.66 -3.72
C LYS A 68 16.17 -3.55 -3.19
N ALA A 69 15.05 -3.58 -3.91
CA ALA A 69 13.90 -4.45 -3.64
C ALA A 69 13.29 -4.92 -4.97
N SER A 70 12.65 -6.10 -4.96
CA SER A 70 11.93 -6.62 -6.12
C SER A 70 10.47 -6.94 -5.79
N LEU A 71 9.53 -6.51 -6.65
CA LEU A 71 8.11 -6.83 -6.51
C LEU A 71 7.80 -8.35 -6.57
N THR A 72 8.74 -9.16 -7.05
CA THR A 72 8.64 -10.63 -7.05
C THR A 72 8.58 -11.24 -5.64
N GLU A 73 9.11 -10.54 -4.64
CA GLU A 73 9.15 -10.99 -3.24
C GLU A 73 7.82 -10.81 -2.49
N PHE A 74 6.87 -10.07 -3.08
CA PHE A 74 5.67 -9.61 -2.40
C PHE A 74 4.41 -10.32 -2.90
N ARG A 75 3.45 -10.49 -2.00
CA ARG A 75 2.08 -10.95 -2.29
C ARG A 75 1.11 -9.80 -2.43
N GLY A 76 1.38 -8.69 -1.75
CA GLY A 76 0.61 -7.47 -1.85
C GLY A 76 1.49 -6.27 -2.17
N ILE A 77 0.93 -5.30 -2.88
CA ILE A 77 1.46 -3.94 -2.92
C ILE A 77 0.38 -2.98 -2.45
N ALA A 78 0.78 -1.97 -1.67
CA ALA A 78 -0.12 -0.92 -1.21
C ALA A 78 0.50 0.45 -1.49
N PHE A 79 -0.17 1.26 -2.30
CA PHE A 79 0.21 2.63 -2.58
C PHE A 79 -0.42 3.55 -1.53
N VAL A 80 0.45 4.24 -0.79
CA VAL A 80 0.05 5.05 0.37
C VAL A 80 -0.58 6.37 -0.06
N GLY A 81 -1.30 7.01 0.86
CA GLY A 81 -1.81 8.37 0.68
C GLY A 81 -0.73 9.44 0.86
N GLY A 82 -1.10 10.68 0.56
CA GLY A 82 -0.29 11.87 0.79
C GLY A 82 -0.37 12.85 -0.39
N PHE A 83 0.75 13.52 -0.68
CA PHE A 83 0.84 14.52 -1.73
C PHE A 83 2.13 14.28 -2.52
N SER A 84 2.23 13.15 -3.24
CA SER A 84 3.42 12.84 -4.02
C SER A 84 3.75 13.99 -4.98
N TYR A 85 5.01 14.45 -4.98
CA TYR A 85 5.44 15.66 -5.71
C TYR A 85 4.57 16.91 -5.41
N ALA A 86 4.05 17.00 -4.18
CA ALA A 86 3.13 18.05 -3.72
C ALA A 86 1.89 18.23 -4.61
N ASP A 87 1.46 17.18 -5.32
CA ASP A 87 0.38 17.20 -6.33
C ASP A 87 0.59 18.24 -7.45
N VAL A 88 1.84 18.64 -7.68
CA VAL A 88 2.21 19.48 -8.81
C VAL A 88 2.06 18.65 -10.09
N LEU A 89 1.44 19.25 -11.11
CA LEU A 89 0.95 18.58 -12.32
C LEU A 89 -0.23 17.62 -12.08
N ASP A 90 -0.99 17.81 -10.98
CA ASP A 90 -2.15 17.03 -10.54
C ASP A 90 -1.78 15.82 -9.66
N SER A 91 -2.71 15.39 -8.82
CA SER A 91 -2.45 14.39 -7.78
C SER A 91 -1.97 13.09 -8.39
N ALA A 92 -0.89 12.55 -7.82
CA ALA A 92 -0.22 11.30 -8.20
C ALA A 92 0.30 11.21 -9.64
N LYS A 93 0.12 12.22 -10.51
CA LYS A 93 0.57 12.12 -11.91
C LYS A 93 2.07 12.00 -12.04
N GLY A 94 2.83 12.72 -11.22
CA GLY A 94 4.29 12.58 -11.18
C GLY A 94 4.73 11.17 -10.77
N TRP A 95 4.05 10.59 -9.77
CA TRP A 95 4.33 9.23 -9.30
C TRP A 95 3.97 8.18 -10.34
N ALA A 96 2.78 8.25 -10.94
CA ALA A 96 2.39 7.36 -12.03
C ALA A 96 3.32 7.50 -13.25
N ALA A 97 3.77 8.72 -13.56
CA ALA A 97 4.71 8.97 -14.65
C ALA A 97 6.11 8.37 -14.36
N SER A 98 6.60 8.43 -13.12
CA SER A 98 7.90 7.85 -12.75
C SER A 98 7.93 6.34 -12.98
N ILE A 99 6.80 5.66 -12.76
CA ILE A 99 6.61 4.24 -13.11
C ILE A 99 6.47 4.07 -14.63
N ARG A 100 5.50 4.75 -15.25
CA ARG A 100 5.08 4.51 -16.64
C ARG A 100 6.18 4.78 -17.67
N PHE A 101 7.01 5.78 -17.43
CA PHE A 101 8.05 6.20 -18.39
C PHE A 101 9.43 5.60 -18.10
N ASN A 102 9.55 4.80 -17.04
CA ASN A 102 10.77 4.05 -16.74
C ASN A 102 10.58 2.57 -17.12
N GLN A 103 11.24 2.13 -18.19
CA GLN A 103 11.06 0.79 -18.76
C GLN A 103 11.26 -0.37 -17.76
N PRO A 104 12.35 -0.39 -16.97
CA PRO A 104 12.51 -1.39 -15.91
C PRO A 104 11.38 -1.40 -14.88
N LEU A 105 10.92 -0.23 -14.43
CA LEU A 105 9.86 -0.15 -13.42
C LEU A 105 8.53 -0.61 -13.99
N ILE A 106 8.09 -0.10 -15.15
CA ILE A 106 6.80 -0.48 -15.72
C ILE A 106 6.72 -1.99 -16.00
N GLN A 107 7.82 -2.61 -16.45
CA GLN A 107 7.89 -4.06 -16.62
C GLN A 107 7.72 -4.79 -15.28
N GLN A 108 8.43 -4.38 -14.24
CA GLN A 108 8.31 -4.98 -12.91
C GLN A 108 6.88 -4.89 -12.34
N PHE A 109 6.20 -3.74 -12.52
CA PHE A 109 4.81 -3.59 -12.10
C PHE A 109 3.83 -4.41 -12.95
N GLN A 110 4.07 -4.53 -14.26
CA GLN A 110 3.26 -5.38 -15.15
C GLN A 110 3.42 -6.86 -14.82
N GLU A 111 4.65 -7.31 -14.55
CA GLU A 111 4.93 -8.68 -14.09
C GLU A 111 4.24 -8.97 -12.76
N PHE A 112 4.28 -8.03 -11.80
CA PHE A 112 3.51 -8.15 -10.56
C PHE A 112 2.01 -8.26 -10.84
N TYR A 113 1.44 -7.37 -11.64
CA TYR A 113 0.02 -7.34 -11.97
C TYR A 113 -0.48 -8.63 -12.65
N ASN A 114 0.36 -9.24 -13.49
CA ASN A 114 0.00 -10.45 -14.23
C ASN A 114 0.09 -11.74 -13.40
N ARG A 115 0.63 -11.69 -12.18
CA ARG A 115 0.68 -12.86 -11.31
C ARG A 115 -0.72 -13.16 -10.74
N PRO A 116 -1.18 -14.44 -10.77
CA PRO A 116 -2.52 -14.79 -10.31
C PRO A 116 -2.66 -14.81 -8.78
N ASP A 117 -1.55 -14.66 -8.04
CA ASP A 117 -1.45 -14.81 -6.60
C ASP A 117 -1.04 -13.52 -5.87
N THR A 118 -1.36 -12.39 -6.50
CA THR A 118 -1.04 -11.04 -6.00
C THR A 118 -2.28 -10.18 -5.84
N PHE A 119 -2.21 -9.20 -4.94
CA PHE A 119 -3.20 -8.14 -4.82
C PHE A 119 -2.54 -6.77 -4.79
N SER A 120 -3.28 -5.73 -5.16
CA SER A 120 -2.89 -4.33 -5.01
C SER A 120 -3.97 -3.53 -4.28
N LEU A 121 -3.55 -2.50 -3.56
CA LEU A 121 -4.41 -1.53 -2.88
C LEU A 121 -3.88 -0.12 -3.13
N GLY A 122 -4.75 0.80 -3.53
CA GLY A 122 -4.47 2.22 -3.63
C GLY A 122 -5.39 3.00 -2.68
N VAL A 123 -4.84 3.93 -1.91
CA VAL A 123 -5.64 4.77 -0.99
C VAL A 123 -5.27 6.24 -1.17
N CYS A 124 -6.29 7.08 -1.36
CA CYS A 124 -6.13 8.53 -1.54
C CYS A 124 -5.19 8.83 -2.73
N ASN A 125 -3.99 9.35 -2.50
CA ASN A 125 -2.99 9.62 -3.54
C ASN A 125 -2.50 8.35 -4.25
N GLY A 126 -2.57 7.19 -3.60
CA GLY A 126 -2.24 5.91 -4.22
C GLY A 126 -3.36 5.30 -5.07
N CYS A 127 -4.55 5.91 -5.15
CA CYS A 127 -5.72 5.40 -5.89
C CYS A 127 -5.72 5.87 -7.34
#